data_AF-A0A1V4QKL8-F1
#
_entry.id   AF-A0A1V4QKL8-F1
#
_cell.length_a   1.000
_cell.length_b   1.000
_cell.length_c   1.000
_cell.angle_alpha   90.00
_cell.angle_beta   90.00
_cell.angle_gamma   90.00
#
_symmetry.space_group_name_H-M   'P 1'
#
loop_
_entity.id
_entity.type
_entity.pdbx_description
1 polymer ?
#
loop_
_entity_poly.entity_id
_entity_poly.type
_entity_poly.pdbx_seq_one_letter_code
_entity_poly.pdbx_strand_id
1 'polypeptide(L)'
;MSEYVSYSSTIVSGEAGGAVAGSLARRGFFHRDEQSWKNARERAAALADEMESSLRKQTATMNNKSQSFQGGEDLVRAQAMWSAFSRVPEFREYAAQIKAAEFRELEQGFSRLSPGLGRGADADRLAGRLEKLAAEVQRELCQVEQQVVVETVAAALEEEGYLVDRRGGRLKATRGLTCVWAEVDPFAELALDMSGFSGLDCVREMGKIEKRLRAKGLRIERNTTQSHGRPAGGVLAQKLRPLFPEFKRMKPLAGPERQRERVRNAR
;
A
#
# COMPACT_ATOMS: atom_id res chain seq x y z
N MET A 1 -4.48 11.97 -26.83
CA MET A 1 -5.06 12.50 -25.59
C MET A 1 -4.98 11.37 -24.57
N SER A 2 -4.63 11.70 -23.35
CA SER A 2 -4.23 10.73 -22.33
C SER A 2 -4.69 11.18 -20.96
N GLU A 3 -4.78 10.26 -20.02
CA GLU A 3 -5.38 10.49 -18.72
C GLU A 3 -4.43 10.02 -17.61
N TYR A 4 -4.24 10.89 -16.62
CA TYR A 4 -3.66 10.56 -15.33
C TYR A 4 -4.77 10.43 -14.31
N VAL A 5 -4.76 9.35 -13.53
CA VAL A 5 -5.68 9.11 -12.42
C VAL A 5 -4.88 8.66 -11.21
N SER A 6 -5.08 9.34 -10.08
CA SER A 6 -4.61 8.86 -8.77
C SER A 6 -5.80 8.50 -7.89
N TYR A 7 -5.68 7.43 -7.13
CA TYR A 7 -6.73 6.94 -6.25
C TYR A 7 -6.44 7.35 -4.80
N SER A 8 -7.45 7.88 -4.09
CA SER A 8 -7.32 8.36 -2.70
C SER A 8 -7.38 7.22 -1.69
N SER A 9 -8.01 6.11 -2.10
CA SER A 9 -8.13 4.89 -1.34
C SER A 9 -8.01 3.71 -2.30
N THR A 10 -7.19 2.74 -1.91
CA THR A 10 -7.13 1.41 -2.55
C THR A 10 -7.47 0.42 -1.47
N ILE A 11 -8.75 0.13 -1.32
CA ILE A 11 -9.26 -0.83 -0.34
C ILE A 11 -9.14 -2.21 -0.99
N VAL A 12 -8.41 -3.09 -0.33
CA VAL A 12 -8.18 -4.46 -0.78
C VAL A 12 -9.27 -5.34 -0.15
N SER A 13 -10.13 -5.93 -0.98
CA SER A 13 -11.29 -6.73 -0.54
C SER A 13 -11.47 -7.96 -1.44
N GLY A 14 -12.38 -8.87 -1.10
CA GLY A 14 -12.69 -10.04 -1.96
C GLY A 14 -11.46 -10.87 -2.30
N GLU A 15 -11.24 -11.19 -3.58
CA GLU A 15 -10.09 -11.98 -4.04
C GLU A 15 -8.74 -11.35 -3.66
N ALA A 16 -8.55 -10.04 -3.88
CA ALA A 16 -7.33 -9.36 -3.47
C ALA A 16 -7.19 -9.30 -1.93
N GLY A 17 -8.31 -9.19 -1.20
CA GLY A 17 -8.35 -9.33 0.26
C GLY A 17 -7.83 -10.69 0.73
N GLY A 18 -8.30 -11.77 0.09
CA GLY A 18 -7.80 -13.12 0.31
C GLY A 18 -6.34 -13.30 -0.11
N ALA A 19 -5.86 -12.60 -1.14
CA ALA A 19 -4.45 -12.61 -1.51
C ALA A 19 -3.55 -11.91 -0.46
N VAL A 20 -4.03 -10.82 0.17
CA VAL A 20 -3.36 -10.20 1.32
C VAL A 20 -3.35 -11.17 2.50
N ALA A 21 -4.52 -11.68 2.90
CA ALA A 21 -4.65 -12.61 4.02
C ALA A 21 -3.80 -13.87 3.81
N GLY A 22 -3.79 -14.45 2.61
CA GLY A 22 -2.98 -15.61 2.25
C GLY A 22 -1.48 -15.31 2.21
N SER A 23 -1.08 -14.12 1.73
CA SER A 23 0.32 -13.70 1.75
C SER A 23 0.83 -13.46 3.17
N LEU A 24 -0.01 -12.90 4.03
CA LEU A 24 0.29 -12.76 5.44
C LEU A 24 0.30 -14.14 6.15
N ALA A 25 -0.62 -15.05 5.82
CA ALA A 25 -0.67 -16.39 6.39
C ALA A 25 0.60 -17.19 6.10
N ARG A 26 1.13 -17.08 4.87
CA ARG A 26 2.44 -17.65 4.51
C ARG A 26 3.60 -17.06 5.32
N ARG A 27 3.46 -15.82 5.80
CA ARG A 27 4.41 -15.16 6.70
C ARG A 27 4.13 -15.45 8.18
N GLY A 28 3.18 -16.35 8.48
CA GLY A 28 2.78 -16.71 9.84
C GLY A 28 1.71 -15.82 10.46
N PHE A 29 1.08 -14.93 9.66
CA PHE A 29 0.02 -14.03 10.12
C PHE A 29 -1.37 -14.41 9.61
N PHE A 30 -2.28 -14.70 10.53
CA PHE A 30 -3.63 -15.16 10.17
C PHE A 30 -4.67 -14.11 10.55
N HIS A 31 -5.15 -13.34 9.57
CA HIS A 31 -6.34 -12.50 9.75
C HIS A 31 -7.58 -13.29 9.35
N ARG A 32 -8.59 -13.31 10.22
CA ARG A 32 -9.76 -14.19 10.09
C ARG A 32 -10.82 -13.69 9.10
N ASP A 33 -10.79 -12.43 8.71
CA ASP A 33 -11.83 -11.83 7.88
C ASP A 33 -11.22 -11.04 6.71
N GLU A 34 -11.25 -11.66 5.53
CA GLU A 34 -10.80 -11.09 4.26
C GLU A 34 -11.67 -9.92 3.78
N GLN A 35 -12.90 -9.78 4.33
CA GLN A 35 -13.82 -8.70 3.97
C GLN A 35 -13.61 -7.44 4.83
N SER A 36 -12.86 -7.53 5.93
CA SER A 36 -12.64 -6.43 6.88
C SER A 36 -11.23 -5.86 6.87
N TRP A 37 -10.38 -6.22 5.89
CA TRP A 37 -9.01 -5.73 5.84
C TRP A 37 -8.98 -4.20 5.70
N LYS A 38 -8.53 -3.51 6.75
CA LYS A 38 -8.34 -2.06 6.75
C LYS A 38 -7.05 -1.73 6.03
N ASN A 39 -7.07 -0.77 5.09
CA ASN A 39 -5.85 -0.29 4.44
C ASN A 39 -4.95 0.50 5.40
N ALA A 40 -3.75 0.86 4.95
CA ALA A 40 -2.77 1.61 5.75
C ALA A 40 -3.32 2.88 6.42
N ARG A 41 -4.14 3.67 5.70
CA ARG A 41 -4.75 4.90 6.23
C ARG A 41 -5.83 4.60 7.27
N GLU A 42 -6.70 3.63 6.99
CA GLU A 42 -7.77 3.21 7.89
C GLU A 42 -7.22 2.64 9.20
N ARG A 43 -6.13 1.86 9.13
CA ARG A 43 -5.42 1.37 10.32
C ARG A 43 -4.80 2.51 11.13
N ALA A 44 -4.16 3.47 10.47
CA ALA A 44 -3.56 4.62 11.13
C ALA A 44 -4.63 5.50 11.82
N ALA A 45 -5.76 5.73 11.14
CA ALA A 45 -6.91 6.44 11.72
C ALA A 45 -7.49 5.69 12.93
N ALA A 46 -7.71 4.38 12.81
CA ALA A 46 -8.22 3.57 13.93
C ALA A 46 -7.28 3.59 15.14
N LEU A 47 -5.96 3.60 14.92
CA LEU A 47 -4.99 3.72 16.00
C LEU A 47 -5.05 5.09 16.68
N ALA A 48 -5.18 6.17 15.90
CA ALA A 48 -5.31 7.53 16.42
C ALA A 48 -6.62 7.71 17.22
N ASP A 49 -7.75 7.23 16.69
CA ASP A 49 -9.06 7.30 17.35
C ASP A 49 -9.06 6.54 18.69
N GLU A 50 -8.49 5.33 18.72
CA GLU A 50 -8.43 4.54 19.96
C GLU A 50 -7.44 5.13 20.96
N MET A 51 -6.35 5.76 20.49
CA MET A 51 -5.43 6.49 21.34
C MET A 51 -6.12 7.69 21.99
N GLU A 52 -6.85 8.49 21.22
CA GLU A 52 -7.60 9.64 21.75
C GLU A 52 -8.69 9.19 22.74
N SER A 53 -9.45 8.14 22.40
CA SER A 53 -10.45 7.53 23.28
C SER A 53 -9.84 7.04 24.59
N SER A 54 -8.67 6.40 24.53
CA SER A 54 -7.95 5.89 25.71
C SER A 54 -7.40 7.02 26.57
N LEU A 55 -6.82 8.06 25.95
CA LEU A 55 -6.35 9.28 26.63
C LEU A 55 -7.51 9.95 27.40
N ARG A 56 -8.64 10.19 26.74
CA ARG A 56 -9.82 10.81 27.37
C ARG A 56 -10.30 10.02 28.61
N LYS A 57 -10.37 8.69 28.51
CA LYS A 57 -10.78 7.80 29.62
C LYS A 57 -9.79 7.84 30.80
N GLN A 58 -8.50 7.84 30.51
CA GLN A 58 -7.45 7.83 31.53
C GLN A 58 -7.32 9.20 32.21
N THR A 59 -7.38 10.30 31.46
CA THR A 59 -7.40 11.65 32.02
C THR A 59 -8.62 11.89 32.91
N ALA A 60 -9.81 11.43 32.51
CA ALA A 60 -11.01 11.51 33.36
C ALA A 60 -10.83 10.75 34.68
N THR A 61 -10.13 9.61 34.65
CA THR A 61 -9.84 8.81 35.84
C THR A 61 -8.82 9.51 36.77
N MET A 62 -7.82 10.21 36.21
CA MET A 62 -6.84 10.96 37.00
C MET A 62 -7.43 12.21 37.64
N ASN A 63 -8.28 12.96 36.93
CA ASN A 63 -8.95 14.15 37.47
C ASN A 63 -9.81 13.81 38.70
N ASN A 64 -10.41 12.62 38.74
CA ASN A 64 -11.17 12.15 39.90
C ASN A 64 -10.29 11.73 41.10
N LYS A 65 -8.97 11.60 40.93
CA LYS A 65 -8.04 11.11 41.96
C LYS A 65 -7.11 12.19 42.53
N SER A 66 -7.26 13.45 42.14
CA SER A 66 -6.49 14.61 42.68
C SER A 66 -4.96 14.39 42.72
N GLN A 67 -4.40 13.76 41.69
CA GLN A 67 -2.95 13.53 41.58
C GLN A 67 -2.41 14.19 40.30
N SER A 68 -2.06 15.48 40.36
CA SER A 68 -1.37 16.18 39.28
C SER A 68 0.15 16.18 39.55
N PHE A 69 0.89 15.29 38.90
CA PHE A 69 2.34 15.36 38.81
C PHE A 69 2.75 15.13 37.35
N GLN A 70 3.81 15.80 36.89
CA GLN A 70 4.26 15.82 35.49
C GLN A 70 4.54 14.42 34.93
N GLY A 71 5.09 13.50 35.73
CA GLY A 71 5.27 12.09 35.34
C GLY A 71 3.97 11.26 35.24
N GLY A 72 2.82 11.84 35.62
CA GLY A 72 1.50 11.25 35.44
C GLY A 72 1.00 11.41 34.00
N GLU A 73 1.35 12.50 33.31
CA GLU A 73 0.93 12.73 31.92
C GLU A 73 1.62 11.76 30.95
N ASP A 74 2.93 11.57 31.11
CA ASP A 74 3.70 10.60 30.30
C ASP A 74 3.21 9.17 30.54
N LEU A 75 2.89 8.84 31.79
CA LEU A 75 2.31 7.54 32.15
C LEU A 75 0.95 7.32 31.47
N VAL A 76 0.05 8.32 31.53
CA VAL A 76 -1.27 8.25 30.87
C VAL A 76 -1.08 8.13 29.37
N ARG A 77 -0.21 8.93 28.76
CA ARG A 77 0.06 8.83 27.32
C ARG A 77 0.55 7.45 26.93
N ALA A 78 1.55 6.92 27.65
CA ALA A 78 2.12 5.61 27.37
C ALA A 78 1.08 4.49 27.53
N GLN A 79 0.24 4.55 28.57
CA GLN A 79 -0.85 3.59 28.79
C GLN A 79 -1.93 3.68 27.71
N ALA A 80 -2.27 4.89 27.24
CA ALA A 80 -3.22 5.08 26.15
C ALA A 80 -2.68 4.55 24.82
N MET A 81 -1.39 4.76 24.53
CA MET A 81 -0.73 4.19 23.35
C MET A 81 -0.74 2.66 23.38
N TRP A 82 -0.42 2.04 24.51
CA TRP A 82 -0.50 0.59 24.67
C TRP A 82 -1.93 0.07 24.49
N SER A 83 -2.91 0.75 25.09
CA SER A 83 -4.34 0.43 24.93
C SER A 83 -4.75 0.47 23.47
N ALA A 84 -4.38 1.53 22.73
CA ALA A 84 -4.69 1.65 21.31
C ALA A 84 -4.04 0.54 20.48
N PHE A 85 -2.74 0.32 20.65
CA PHE A 85 -1.99 -0.71 19.93
C PHE A 85 -2.56 -2.12 20.15
N SER A 86 -2.91 -2.45 21.40
CA SER A 86 -3.45 -3.77 21.75
C SER A 86 -4.92 -3.97 21.33
N ARG A 87 -5.65 -2.89 21.02
CA ARG A 87 -7.07 -2.95 20.62
C ARG A 87 -7.27 -2.95 19.12
N VAL A 88 -6.33 -2.42 18.33
CA VAL A 88 -6.36 -2.52 16.88
C VAL A 88 -5.90 -3.94 16.49
N PRO A 89 -6.80 -4.81 15.97
CA PRO A 89 -6.51 -6.23 15.78
C PRO A 89 -5.28 -6.48 14.91
N GLU A 90 -5.13 -5.73 13.82
CA GLU A 90 -4.05 -5.89 12.86
C GLU A 90 -2.68 -5.66 13.51
N PHE A 91 -2.56 -4.65 14.38
CA PHE A 91 -1.32 -4.37 15.11
C PHE A 91 -1.03 -5.43 16.17
N ARG A 92 -2.04 -5.75 17.00
CA ARG A 92 -1.91 -6.73 18.07
C ARG A 92 -1.57 -8.12 17.53
N GLU A 93 -2.34 -8.62 16.57
CA GLU A 93 -2.17 -9.96 16.01
C GLU A 93 -0.80 -10.10 15.35
N TYR A 94 -0.37 -9.09 14.58
CA TYR A 94 0.89 -9.14 13.86
C TYR A 94 2.07 -9.08 14.82
N ALA A 95 2.03 -8.18 15.80
CA ALA A 95 3.06 -8.09 16.83
C ALA A 95 3.12 -9.37 17.68
N ALA A 96 1.98 -9.94 18.06
CA ALA A 96 1.93 -11.15 18.87
C ALA A 96 2.47 -12.39 18.13
N GLN A 97 2.39 -12.44 16.80
CA GLN A 97 2.85 -13.57 16.01
C GLN A 97 4.30 -13.41 15.53
N ILE A 98 4.64 -12.25 14.96
CA ILE A 98 5.94 -12.02 14.31
C ILE A 98 6.98 -11.42 15.26
N LYS A 99 6.54 -10.66 16.27
CA LYS A 99 7.38 -10.00 17.28
C LYS A 99 7.02 -10.46 18.69
N ALA A 100 6.64 -11.73 18.84
CA ALA A 100 6.04 -12.30 20.05
C ALA A 100 6.84 -12.06 21.35
N ALA A 101 8.18 -12.08 21.29
CA ALA A 101 9.03 -11.81 22.44
C ALA A 101 8.93 -10.34 22.87
N GLU A 102 9.16 -9.41 21.95
CA GLU A 102 9.10 -7.97 22.20
C GLU A 102 7.69 -7.53 22.62
N PHE A 103 6.65 -8.05 21.98
CA PHE A 103 5.26 -7.76 22.35
C PHE A 103 4.95 -8.20 23.80
N ARG A 104 5.38 -9.40 24.22
CA ARG A 104 5.21 -9.89 25.61
C ARG A 104 6.02 -9.07 26.61
N GLU A 105 7.24 -8.66 26.26
CA GLU A 105 8.05 -7.77 27.12
C GLU A 105 7.37 -6.42 27.34
N LEU A 106 6.81 -5.83 26.28
CA LEU A 106 6.05 -4.59 26.38
C LEU A 106 4.79 -4.77 27.22
N GLU A 107 4.01 -5.83 26.98
CA GLU A 107 2.83 -6.14 27.78
C GLU A 107 3.17 -6.26 29.28
N GLN A 108 4.23 -6.99 29.61
CA GLN A 108 4.70 -7.10 30.99
C GLN A 108 5.19 -5.74 31.53
N GLY A 109 5.93 -4.97 30.73
CA GLY A 109 6.40 -3.63 31.10
C GLY A 109 5.25 -2.69 31.44
N PHE A 110 4.25 -2.60 30.56
CA PHE A 110 3.06 -1.77 30.75
C PHE A 110 2.19 -2.26 31.92
N SER A 111 2.06 -3.58 32.13
CA SER A 111 1.32 -4.12 33.30
C SER A 111 1.94 -3.75 34.65
N ARG A 112 3.26 -3.54 34.68
CA ARG A 112 4.02 -3.16 35.87
C ARG A 112 4.09 -1.65 36.08
N LEU A 113 3.63 -0.84 35.12
CA LEU A 113 3.55 0.61 35.27
C LEU A 113 2.42 0.95 36.26
N SER A 114 2.80 1.27 37.49
CA SER A 114 1.91 1.79 38.51
C SER A 114 2.13 3.29 38.71
N PRO A 115 1.10 4.06 39.14
CA PRO A 115 1.29 5.44 39.56
C PRO A 115 2.30 5.53 40.71
N GLY A 116 3.37 6.33 40.55
CA GLY A 116 4.41 6.50 41.58
C GLY A 116 5.56 7.40 41.12
N LEU A 117 6.30 7.96 42.08
CA LEU A 117 7.47 8.82 41.84
C LEU A 117 8.56 8.07 41.05
N GLY A 118 9.13 8.72 40.02
CA GLY A 118 10.24 8.19 39.22
C GLY A 118 9.85 7.30 38.02
N ARG A 119 8.56 7.12 37.74
CA ARG A 119 8.06 6.22 36.67
C ARG A 119 7.99 6.84 35.27
N GLY A 120 8.14 8.17 35.14
CA GLY A 120 8.08 8.87 33.85
C GLY A 120 9.12 8.35 32.84
N ALA A 121 10.37 8.19 33.27
CA ALA A 121 11.44 7.67 32.41
C ALA A 121 11.19 6.22 31.92
N ASP A 122 10.56 5.39 32.74
CA ASP A 122 10.16 4.03 32.33
C ASP A 122 8.98 4.06 31.35
N ALA A 123 8.00 4.94 31.58
CA ALA A 123 6.87 5.14 30.69
C ALA A 123 7.34 5.64 29.31
N ASP A 124 8.23 6.63 29.26
CA ASP A 124 8.83 7.14 28.03
C ASP A 124 9.63 6.09 27.28
N ARG A 125 10.45 5.30 28.01
CA ARG A 125 11.23 4.21 27.41
C ARG A 125 10.30 3.15 26.79
N LEU A 126 9.23 2.76 27.48
CA LEU A 126 8.26 1.80 26.98
C LEU A 126 7.46 2.37 25.79
N ALA A 127 7.07 3.64 25.85
CA ALA A 127 6.40 4.34 24.75
C ALA A 127 7.29 4.38 23.50
N GLY A 128 8.57 4.76 23.63
CA GLY A 128 9.49 4.78 22.50
C GLY A 128 9.76 3.40 21.88
N ARG A 129 9.75 2.33 22.69
CA ARG A 129 9.81 0.95 22.17
C ARG A 129 8.52 0.57 21.45
N LEU A 130 7.36 0.94 21.99
CA LEU A 130 6.06 0.70 21.37
C LEU A 130 5.92 1.44 20.04
N GLU A 131 6.37 2.69 19.95
CA GLU A 131 6.39 3.47 18.70
C GLU A 131 7.24 2.78 17.63
N LYS A 132 8.42 2.27 18.00
CA LYS A 132 9.26 1.49 17.08
C LYS A 132 8.55 0.23 16.62
N LEU A 133 7.97 -0.54 17.52
CA LEU A 133 7.22 -1.75 17.17
C LEU A 133 6.05 -1.41 16.25
N ALA A 134 5.28 -0.35 16.53
CA ALA A 134 4.18 0.10 15.67
C ALA A 134 4.65 0.53 14.28
N ALA A 135 5.74 1.28 14.18
CA ALA A 135 6.32 1.67 12.90
C ALA A 135 6.79 0.43 12.09
N GLU A 136 7.40 -0.55 12.75
CA GLU A 136 7.80 -1.81 12.11
C GLU A 136 6.61 -2.62 11.61
N VAL A 137 5.60 -2.82 12.46
CA VAL A 137 4.37 -3.54 12.11
C VAL A 137 3.68 -2.87 10.92
N GLN A 138 3.47 -1.55 11.00
CA GLN A 138 2.84 -0.79 9.92
C GLN A 138 3.61 -0.93 8.61
N ARG A 139 4.95 -0.81 8.66
CA ARG A 139 5.80 -0.95 7.47
C ARG A 139 5.68 -2.32 6.82
N GLU A 140 5.70 -3.39 7.61
CA GLU A 140 5.57 -4.75 7.09
C GLU A 140 4.18 -5.00 6.48
N LEU A 141 3.12 -4.55 7.16
CA LEU A 141 1.75 -4.66 6.64
C LEU A 141 1.62 -3.91 5.30
N CYS A 142 2.10 -2.67 5.24
CA CYS A 142 2.12 -1.88 4.02
C CYS A 142 2.89 -2.53 2.87
N GLN A 143 4.03 -3.17 3.15
CA GLN A 143 4.80 -3.87 2.12
C GLN A 143 4.02 -5.05 1.51
N VAL A 144 3.29 -5.79 2.35
CA VAL A 144 2.46 -6.91 1.88
C VAL A 144 1.29 -6.39 1.05
N GLU A 145 0.63 -5.33 1.50
CA GLU A 145 -0.44 -4.67 0.73
C GLU A 145 0.07 -4.16 -0.61
N GLN A 146 1.20 -3.44 -0.62
CA GLN A 146 1.80 -2.92 -1.83
C GLN A 146 2.10 -4.06 -2.83
N GLN A 147 2.66 -5.17 -2.34
CA GLN A 147 2.93 -6.34 -3.19
C GLN A 147 1.65 -6.89 -3.81
N VAL A 148 0.59 -7.07 -3.02
CA VAL A 148 -0.69 -7.60 -3.53
C VAL A 148 -1.32 -6.64 -4.53
N VAL A 149 -1.35 -5.34 -4.24
CA VAL A 149 -1.90 -4.35 -5.18
C VAL A 149 -1.12 -4.37 -6.49
N VAL A 150 0.22 -4.43 -6.46
CA VAL A 150 1.05 -4.56 -7.67
C VAL A 150 0.71 -5.83 -8.45
N GLU A 151 0.60 -6.98 -7.78
CA GLU A 151 0.27 -8.26 -8.42
C GLU A 151 -1.14 -8.24 -9.03
N THR A 152 -2.12 -7.69 -8.32
CA THR A 152 -3.50 -7.56 -8.81
C THR A 152 -3.58 -6.60 -10.01
N VAL A 153 -2.88 -5.47 -9.96
CA VAL A 153 -2.81 -4.51 -11.08
C VAL A 153 -2.16 -5.16 -12.30
N ALA A 154 -1.05 -5.88 -12.11
CA ALA A 154 -0.40 -6.59 -13.20
C ALA A 154 -1.32 -7.62 -13.85
N ALA A 155 -1.96 -8.47 -13.05
CA ALA A 155 -2.89 -9.49 -13.53
C ALA A 155 -4.09 -8.88 -14.26
N ALA A 156 -4.64 -7.77 -13.75
CA ALA A 156 -5.72 -7.04 -14.40
C ALA A 156 -5.29 -6.52 -15.79
N LEU A 157 -4.08 -5.96 -15.91
CA LEU A 157 -3.56 -5.45 -17.17
C LEU A 157 -3.24 -6.58 -18.16
N GLU A 158 -2.70 -7.71 -17.69
CA GLU A 158 -2.45 -8.90 -18.52
C GLU A 158 -3.75 -9.49 -19.09
N GLU A 159 -4.83 -9.56 -18.29
CA GLU A 159 -6.15 -10.01 -18.75
C GLU A 159 -6.78 -9.08 -19.80
N GLU A 160 -6.46 -7.79 -19.76
CA GLU A 160 -6.84 -6.83 -20.80
C GLU A 160 -5.87 -6.85 -22.01
N GLY A 161 -4.95 -7.80 -22.06
CA GLY A 161 -4.05 -8.07 -23.19
C GLY A 161 -2.82 -7.16 -23.24
N TYR A 162 -2.41 -6.56 -22.13
CA TYR A 162 -1.15 -5.82 -22.05
C TYR A 162 0.02 -6.75 -21.70
N LEU A 163 1.19 -6.43 -22.25
CA LEU A 163 2.47 -6.98 -21.80
C LEU A 163 3.00 -6.11 -20.66
N VAL A 164 3.17 -6.70 -19.46
CA VAL A 164 3.51 -5.98 -18.24
C VAL A 164 4.97 -6.21 -17.84
N ASP A 165 5.73 -5.13 -17.66
CA ASP A 165 7.04 -5.09 -17.02
C ASP A 165 6.90 -4.48 -15.61
N ARG A 166 7.58 -5.07 -14.62
CA ARG A 166 7.43 -4.76 -13.19
C ARG A 166 8.79 -4.41 -12.58
N ARG A 167 8.83 -3.31 -11.81
CA ARG A 167 10.05 -2.83 -11.11
C ARG A 167 9.67 -2.32 -9.71
N GLY A 168 9.63 -3.23 -8.73
CA GLY A 168 9.14 -2.92 -7.38
C GLY A 168 7.66 -2.50 -7.42
N GLY A 169 7.33 -1.41 -6.74
CA GLY A 169 5.98 -0.80 -6.76
C GLY A 169 5.58 -0.12 -8.07
N ARG A 170 6.26 -0.37 -9.19
CA ARG A 170 6.04 0.34 -10.47
C ARG A 170 5.84 -0.64 -11.59
N LEU A 171 4.94 -0.32 -12.51
CA LEU A 171 4.62 -1.15 -13.65
C LEU A 171 4.55 -0.32 -14.93
N LYS A 172 4.96 -0.94 -16.03
CA LYS A 172 4.73 -0.47 -17.39
C LYS A 172 4.02 -1.57 -18.17
N ALA A 173 2.83 -1.28 -18.65
CA ALA A 173 2.01 -2.21 -19.40
C ALA A 173 1.81 -1.68 -20.83
N THR A 174 2.14 -2.49 -21.84
CA THR A 174 2.12 -2.06 -23.25
C THR A 174 1.20 -2.92 -24.11
N ARG A 175 0.48 -2.29 -25.05
CA ARG A 175 -0.36 -2.99 -26.04
C ARG A 175 -0.27 -2.26 -27.38
N GLY A 176 0.59 -2.75 -28.28
CA GLY A 176 0.89 -2.06 -29.53
C GLY A 176 1.57 -0.71 -29.28
N LEU A 177 0.92 0.39 -29.69
CA LEU A 177 1.43 1.76 -29.49
C LEU A 177 0.94 2.41 -28.19
N THR A 178 0.04 1.77 -27.45
CA THR A 178 -0.48 2.30 -26.19
C THR A 178 0.27 1.74 -24.99
N CYS A 179 0.34 2.55 -23.93
CA CYS A 179 1.02 2.17 -22.70
C CYS A 179 0.27 2.71 -21.48
N VAL A 180 0.15 1.88 -20.45
CA VAL A 180 -0.34 2.21 -19.12
C VAL A 180 0.84 2.16 -18.16
N TRP A 181 1.03 3.23 -17.41
CA TRP A 181 2.03 3.36 -16.37
C TRP A 181 1.31 3.27 -15.04
N ALA A 182 1.84 2.48 -14.11
CA ALA A 182 1.29 2.35 -12.77
C ALA A 182 2.37 2.52 -11.72
N GLU A 183 2.03 3.21 -10.63
CA GLU A 183 2.84 3.28 -9.42
C GLU A 183 1.94 2.98 -8.21
N VAL A 184 2.42 2.10 -7.35
CA VAL A 184 1.84 1.77 -6.06
C VAL A 184 2.81 2.29 -5.01
N ASP A 185 2.37 3.24 -4.21
CA ASP A 185 3.21 3.87 -3.21
C ASP A 185 3.42 2.97 -1.97
N PRO A 186 4.25 3.39 -0.99
CA PRO A 186 4.46 2.62 0.24
C PRO A 186 3.23 2.49 1.15
N PHE A 187 2.11 3.15 0.86
CA PHE A 187 0.84 3.01 1.57
C PHE A 187 -0.18 2.20 0.76
N ALA A 188 0.29 1.52 -0.30
CA ALA A 188 -0.50 0.73 -1.24
C ALA A 188 -1.51 1.55 -2.07
N GLU A 189 -1.28 2.86 -2.23
CA GLU A 189 -2.10 3.72 -3.08
C GLU A 189 -1.68 3.61 -4.54
N LEU A 190 -2.66 3.39 -5.41
CA LEU A 190 -2.46 3.26 -6.84
C LEU A 190 -2.53 4.63 -7.56
N ALA A 191 -1.61 4.84 -8.49
CA ALA A 191 -1.70 5.87 -9.52
C ALA A 191 -1.50 5.24 -10.91
N LEU A 192 -2.29 5.69 -11.89
CA LEU A 192 -2.27 5.24 -13.27
C LEU A 192 -2.10 6.42 -14.23
N ASP A 193 -1.36 6.22 -15.31
CA ASP A 193 -1.18 7.20 -16.38
C ASP A 193 -1.11 6.51 -17.73
N MET A 194 -1.86 7.03 -18.69
CA MET A 194 -1.99 6.43 -20.00
C MET A 194 -1.22 7.23 -21.04
N SER A 195 -0.68 6.55 -22.05
CA SER A 195 0.04 7.18 -23.17
C SER A 195 -0.23 6.44 -24.47
N GLY A 196 -0.14 7.15 -25.60
CA GLY A 196 -0.40 6.59 -26.93
C GLY A 196 -1.88 6.46 -27.33
N PHE A 197 -2.83 6.92 -26.51
CA PHE A 197 -4.27 6.86 -26.82
C PHE A 197 -4.76 8.06 -27.65
N SER A 198 -5.73 7.81 -28.53
CA SER A 198 -6.45 8.81 -29.32
C SER A 198 -7.69 9.32 -28.59
N GLY A 199 -7.94 10.64 -28.62
CA GLY A 199 -9.18 11.23 -28.09
C GLY A 199 -9.63 10.70 -26.73
N LEU A 200 -10.90 10.28 -26.65
CA LEU A 200 -11.53 9.77 -25.44
C LEU A 200 -11.29 8.26 -25.18
N ASP A 201 -10.48 7.60 -26.02
CA ASP A 201 -10.21 6.17 -25.85
C ASP A 201 -9.48 5.87 -24.54
N CYS A 202 -8.67 6.83 -24.06
CA CYS A 202 -8.02 6.74 -22.76
C CYS A 202 -9.05 6.58 -21.61
N VAL A 203 -10.10 7.39 -21.59
CA VAL A 203 -11.14 7.35 -20.56
C VAL A 203 -11.90 6.04 -20.58
N ARG A 204 -12.26 5.57 -21.78
CA ARG A 204 -12.95 4.28 -21.94
C ARG A 204 -12.08 3.13 -21.46
N GLU A 205 -10.80 3.15 -21.82
CA GLU A 205 -9.86 2.10 -21.44
C GLU A 205 -9.57 2.13 -19.92
N MET A 206 -9.41 3.31 -19.33
CA MET A 206 -9.30 3.47 -17.88
C MET A 206 -10.51 2.86 -17.17
N GLY A 207 -11.73 3.14 -17.64
CA GLY A 207 -12.94 2.55 -17.08
C GLY A 207 -12.99 1.01 -17.15
N LYS A 208 -12.42 0.40 -18.19
CA LYS A 208 -12.29 -1.07 -18.28
C LYS A 208 -11.29 -1.60 -17.26
N ILE A 209 -10.13 -0.97 -17.16
CA ILE A 209 -9.09 -1.33 -16.18
C ILE A 209 -9.66 -1.23 -14.77
N GLU A 210 -10.34 -0.13 -14.43
CA GLU A 210 -10.99 0.04 -13.13
C GLU A 210 -12.04 -1.03 -12.83
N LYS A 211 -12.88 -1.38 -13.82
CA LYS A 211 -13.85 -2.47 -13.69
C LYS A 211 -13.15 -3.80 -13.42
N ARG A 212 -12.03 -4.06 -14.09
CA ARG A 212 -11.22 -5.29 -13.90
C ARG A 212 -10.58 -5.34 -12.51
N LEU A 213 -9.99 -4.22 -12.06
CA LEU A 213 -9.42 -4.09 -10.72
C LEU A 213 -10.48 -4.37 -9.64
N ARG A 214 -11.69 -3.81 -9.80
CA ARG A 214 -12.83 -4.08 -8.90
C ARG A 214 -13.26 -5.54 -8.91
N ALA A 215 -13.31 -6.18 -10.09
CA ALA A 215 -13.64 -7.60 -10.19
C ALA A 215 -12.63 -8.49 -9.45
N LYS A 216 -11.36 -8.08 -9.40
CA LYS A 216 -10.30 -8.72 -8.62
C LYS A 216 -10.25 -8.29 -7.15
N GLY A 217 -11.21 -7.48 -6.70
CA GLY A 217 -11.36 -7.11 -5.30
C GLY A 217 -10.67 -5.81 -4.87
N LEU A 218 -10.05 -5.07 -5.79
CA LEU A 218 -9.56 -3.71 -5.49
C LEU A 218 -10.70 -2.70 -5.61
N ARG A 219 -11.15 -2.19 -4.46
CA ARG A 219 -12.05 -1.04 -4.39
C ARG A 219 -11.21 0.23 -4.45
N ILE A 220 -11.40 0.98 -5.52
CA ILE A 220 -10.63 2.19 -5.83
C ILE A 220 -11.55 3.39 -5.92
N GLU A 221 -11.16 4.48 -5.26
CA GLU A 221 -11.84 5.77 -5.32
C GLU A 221 -10.92 6.81 -5.96
N ARG A 222 -11.38 7.45 -7.04
CA ARG A 222 -10.58 8.46 -7.75
C ARG A 222 -10.41 9.68 -6.84
N ASN A 223 -9.17 10.09 -6.60
CA ASN A 223 -8.84 11.35 -5.92
C ASN A 223 -8.72 12.50 -6.93
N THR A 224 -7.87 12.28 -7.93
CA THR A 224 -7.51 13.29 -8.92
C THR A 224 -7.56 12.67 -10.28
N THR A 225 -8.21 13.35 -11.21
CA THR A 225 -8.23 12.97 -12.63
C THR A 225 -7.73 14.17 -13.42
N GLN A 226 -6.67 13.96 -14.21
CA GLN A 226 -6.12 14.99 -15.06
C GLN A 226 -5.96 14.44 -16.48
N SER A 227 -6.85 14.86 -17.37
CA SER A 227 -6.65 14.64 -18.81
C SER A 227 -5.53 15.56 -19.29
N HIS A 228 -4.54 15.00 -19.97
CA HIS A 228 -3.48 15.75 -20.60
C HIS A 228 -3.48 15.45 -22.10
N GLY A 229 -3.37 16.49 -22.93
CA GLY A 229 -3.37 16.35 -24.39
C GLY A 229 -2.10 15.70 -24.96
N ARG A 230 -1.24 15.08 -24.13
CA ARG A 230 0.15 14.73 -24.45
C ARG A 230 0.30 13.26 -24.84
N PRO A 231 0.52 12.91 -26.12
CA PRO A 231 0.66 11.51 -26.55
C PRO A 231 1.75 10.72 -25.81
N ALA A 232 2.79 11.41 -25.35
CA ALA A 232 3.91 10.83 -24.60
C ALA A 232 3.57 10.43 -23.15
N GLY A 233 2.37 10.73 -22.66
CA GLY A 233 1.99 10.51 -21.28
C GLY A 233 2.13 11.75 -20.38
N GLY A 234 1.65 11.62 -19.16
CA GLY A 234 1.60 12.68 -18.16
C GLY A 234 2.84 12.70 -17.28
N VAL A 235 2.67 13.18 -16.05
CA VAL A 235 3.75 13.30 -15.06
C VAL A 235 4.29 11.92 -14.70
N LEU A 236 3.42 10.93 -14.50
CA LEU A 236 3.84 9.60 -14.09
C LEU A 236 4.58 8.88 -15.22
N ALA A 237 4.09 8.98 -16.46
CA ALA A 237 4.80 8.43 -17.62
C ALA A 237 6.22 9.00 -17.76
N GLN A 238 6.39 10.31 -17.57
CA GLN A 238 7.70 10.97 -17.63
C GLN A 238 8.62 10.51 -16.49
N LYS A 239 8.08 10.38 -15.27
CA LYS A 239 8.82 9.91 -14.10
C LYS A 239 9.28 8.46 -14.25
N LEU A 240 8.42 7.59 -14.79
CA LEU A 240 8.68 6.15 -14.85
C LEU A 240 9.46 5.73 -16.10
N ARG A 241 9.34 6.44 -17.22
CA ARG A 241 10.01 6.07 -18.49
C ARG A 241 11.51 5.74 -18.36
N PRO A 242 12.35 6.48 -17.61
CA PRO A 242 13.77 6.14 -17.45
C PRO A 242 14.02 4.79 -16.77
N LEU A 243 13.08 4.32 -15.94
CA LEU A 243 13.19 3.06 -15.20
C LEU A 243 12.85 1.84 -16.06
N PHE A 244 12.17 2.06 -17.18
CA PHE A 244 11.76 1.05 -18.14
C PHE A 244 12.36 1.36 -19.51
N PRO A 245 13.70 1.24 -19.66
CA PRO A 245 14.34 1.43 -20.94
C PRO A 245 13.64 0.53 -21.95
N GLU A 246 13.35 1.07 -23.14
CA GLU A 246 12.68 0.28 -24.16
C GLU A 246 13.44 -1.03 -24.35
N PHE A 247 12.69 -2.13 -24.40
CA PHE A 247 13.19 -3.33 -25.05
C PHE A 247 13.77 -2.85 -26.38
N LYS A 248 15.11 -2.91 -26.55
CA LYS A 248 15.74 -2.67 -27.84
C LYS A 248 14.93 -3.49 -28.81
N ARG A 249 14.15 -2.84 -29.70
CA ARG A 249 13.40 -3.52 -30.74
C ARG A 249 14.37 -4.54 -31.32
N MET A 250 14.12 -5.84 -31.13
CA MET A 250 14.81 -6.82 -31.96
C MET A 250 14.52 -6.33 -33.37
N LYS A 251 15.60 -6.03 -34.12
CA LYS A 251 15.45 -5.68 -35.54
C LYS A 251 14.46 -6.69 -36.11
N PRO A 252 13.37 -6.25 -36.76
CA PRO A 252 12.48 -7.19 -37.40
C PRO A 252 13.37 -8.13 -38.21
N LEU A 253 13.29 -9.44 -37.93
CA LEU A 253 13.94 -10.46 -38.76
C LEU A 253 13.57 -10.07 -40.17
N ALA A 254 14.58 -9.69 -40.96
CA ALA A 254 14.35 -9.22 -42.31
C ALA A 254 13.43 -10.23 -42.98
N GLY A 255 12.21 -9.81 -43.31
CA GLY A 255 11.27 -10.67 -44.01
C GLY A 255 11.95 -11.25 -45.25
N PRO A 256 11.54 -12.43 -45.72
CA PRO A 256 12.17 -13.14 -46.83
C PRO A 256 12.21 -12.36 -48.16
N GLU A 257 11.64 -11.15 -48.22
CA GLU A 257 11.62 -10.29 -49.41
C GLU A 257 13.00 -9.82 -49.87
N ARG A 258 14.03 -9.78 -49.01
CA ARG A 258 15.40 -9.40 -49.44
C ARG A 258 16.20 -10.51 -50.13
N GLN A 259 15.70 -11.75 -50.19
CA GLN A 259 16.34 -12.79 -51.02
C GLN A 259 15.92 -12.74 -52.50
N ARG A 260 14.83 -12.03 -52.84
CA ARG A 260 14.34 -11.94 -54.22
C ARG A 260 15.04 -10.87 -55.07
N GLU A 261 15.65 -9.86 -54.45
CA GLU A 261 16.44 -8.84 -55.18
C GLU A 261 17.84 -9.30 -55.57
N ARG A 262 18.44 -10.26 -54.85
CA ARG A 262 19.77 -10.80 -55.20
C ARG A 262 19.77 -11.75 -56.40
N VAL A 263 18.63 -12.37 -56.73
CA VAL A 263 18.53 -13.27 -57.89
C VAL A 263 18.27 -12.51 -59.20
N ARG A 264 17.71 -11.28 -59.13
CA ARG A 264 17.44 -10.46 -60.32
C ARG A 264 18.65 -9.71 -60.87
N ASN A 265 19.68 -9.47 -60.07
CA ASN A 265 20.92 -8.82 -60.51
C ASN A 265 22.04 -9.82 -60.87
N ALA A 266 21.72 -11.12 -60.96
CA ALA A 266 22.64 -12.19 -61.32
C ALA A 266 22.29 -12.85 -62.67
N ARG A 267 21.54 -12.16 -63.53
CA ARG A 267 21.29 -12.57 -64.93
C ARG A 267 21.56 -11.41 -65.87
#